data_AF-A0A3C1RML7-F1
#
_entry.id   AF-A0A3C1RML7-F1
#
_cell.length_a   1.000
_cell.length_b   1.000
_cell.length_c   1.000
_cell.angle_alpha   90.00
_cell.angle_beta   90.00
_cell.angle_gamma   90.00
#
_symmetry.space_group_name_H-M   'P 1'
#
loop_
_entity.id
_entity.type
_entity.pdbx_description
1 polymer ?
#
loop_
_entity_poly.entity_id
_entity_poly.type
_entity_poly.pdbx_seq_one_letter_code
_entity_poly.pdbx_strand_id
1 'polypeptide(L)' 'MEQKHPLPPFTLETALEKIQLAEDAWNSQDPERVSKAYTLDSEWRNRDQFVNGREEIVK' A
#
# COMPACT_ATOMS: atom_id res chain seq x y z
N MET A 1 -10.86 -3.15 11.97
CA MET A 1 -9.96 -2.67 10.90
C MET A 1 -8.80 -1.96 11.57
N GLU A 2 -7.58 -2.38 11.29
CA GLU A 2 -6.37 -1.77 11.85
C GLU A 2 -6.10 -0.43 11.15
N GLN A 3 -5.92 0.65 11.90
CA GLN A 3 -5.62 1.96 11.34
C GLN A 3 -4.11 2.07 11.04
N LYS A 4 -3.77 2.40 9.79
CA LYS A 4 -2.39 2.53 9.33
C LYS A 4 -2.00 3.99 9.20
N HIS A 5 -1.47 4.54 10.28
CA HIS A 5 -0.91 5.89 10.29
C HIS A 5 0.29 6.01 9.33
N PRO A 6 0.55 7.22 8.81
CA PRO A 6 -0.26 8.43 8.94
C PRO A 6 -1.60 8.32 8.17
N LEU A 7 -2.63 9.04 8.68
CA LEU A 7 -3.99 9.08 8.13
C LEU A 7 -4.27 10.45 7.47
N PRO A 8 -5.11 10.51 6.43
CA PRO A 8 -5.50 11.78 5.81
C PRO A 8 -6.39 12.64 6.75
N PRO A 9 -6.44 13.97 6.56
CA PRO A 9 -5.67 14.76 5.57
C PRO A 9 -4.19 14.89 5.96
N PHE A 10 -3.31 14.83 4.96
CA PHE A 10 -1.86 14.87 5.18
C PHE A 10 -1.32 16.30 5.19
N THR A 11 -0.37 16.57 6.10
CA THR A 11 0.63 17.64 5.98
C THR A 11 1.81 17.20 5.11
N LEU A 12 2.70 18.11 4.71
CA LEU A 12 3.94 17.74 3.99
C LEU A 12 4.75 16.70 4.76
N GLU A 13 4.93 16.90 6.07
CA GLU A 13 5.66 15.97 6.94
C GLU A 13 5.03 14.57 6.96
N THR A 14 3.73 14.48 7.23
CA THR A 14 3.03 13.19 7.28
C THR A 14 2.90 12.53 5.90
N ALA A 15 2.89 13.30 4.81
CA ALA A 15 2.94 12.76 3.45
C ALA A 15 4.31 12.14 3.15
N LEU A 16 5.41 12.82 3.53
CA LEU A 16 6.77 12.27 3.38
C LEU A 16 6.93 10.98 4.18
N GLU A 17 6.45 10.96 5.43
CA GLU A 17 6.41 9.74 6.25
C GLU A 17 5.61 8.61 5.56
N LYS A 18 4.41 8.92 5.03
CA LYS A 18 3.58 7.94 4.32
C LYS A 18 4.32 7.30 3.14
N ILE A 19 5.03 8.12 2.37
CA ILE A 19 5.75 7.67 1.19
C ILE A 19 6.99 6.87 1.59
N GLN A 20 7.75 7.27 2.61
CA GLN A 20 8.89 6.49 3.08
C GLN A 20 8.47 5.10 3.59
N LEU A 21 7.38 5.02 4.36
CA LEU A 21 6.84 3.73 4.82
C LEU A 21 6.41 2.82 3.66
N ALA A 22 5.86 3.40 2.59
CA ALA A 22 5.53 2.66 1.38
C ALA A 22 6.81 2.19 0.68
N GLU A 23 7.80 3.08 0.49
CA GLU A 23 9.11 2.75 -0.10
C GLU A 23 9.79 1.60 0.65
N ASP A 24 9.85 1.65 1.99
CA ASP A 24 10.44 0.62 2.84
C ASP A 24 9.74 -0.74 2.68
N ALA A 25 8.40 -0.73 2.52
CA ALA A 25 7.64 -1.95 2.28
C ALA A 25 7.92 -2.53 0.88
N TRP A 26 7.99 -1.69 -0.16
CA TRP A 26 8.31 -2.15 -1.51
C TRP A 26 9.77 -2.64 -1.62
N ASN A 27 10.72 -1.97 -0.96
CA ASN A 27 12.12 -2.37 -0.92
C ASN A 27 12.34 -3.70 -0.20
N SER A 28 11.42 -4.14 0.66
CA SER A 28 11.54 -5.46 1.29
C SER A 28 11.29 -6.62 0.33
N GLN A 29 10.72 -6.36 -0.86
CA GLN A 29 10.38 -7.38 -1.86
C GLN A 29 9.52 -8.53 -1.29
N ASP A 30 8.72 -8.24 -0.26
CA ASP A 30 7.85 -9.20 0.40
C ASP A 30 6.38 -8.89 0.03
N PRO A 31 5.74 -9.70 -0.84
CA PRO A 31 4.38 -9.45 -1.30
C PRO A 31 3.36 -9.38 -0.17
N GLU A 32 3.53 -10.18 0.89
CA GLU A 32 2.64 -10.20 2.06
C GLU A 32 2.78 -8.93 2.89
N ARG A 33 4.00 -8.40 2.99
CA ARG A 33 4.24 -7.11 3.66
C ARG A 33 3.66 -5.95 2.85
N VAL A 34 3.87 -5.93 1.54
CA VAL A 34 3.37 -4.89 0.64
C VAL A 34 1.84 -4.86 0.62
N SER A 35 1.19 -6.03 0.45
CA SER A 35 -0.26 -6.15 0.29
C SER A 35 -1.03 -5.60 1.49
N LYS A 36 -0.47 -5.72 2.70
CA LYS A 36 -1.08 -5.21 3.93
C LYS A 36 -1.33 -3.70 3.88
N ALA A 37 -0.61 -2.92 3.08
CA ALA A 37 -0.83 -1.47 2.98
C ALA A 37 -2.14 -1.09 2.28
N TYR A 38 -2.78 -2.04 1.60
CA TYR A 38 -3.94 -1.85 0.75
C TYR A 38 -5.18 -2.45 1.39
N THR A 39 -6.39 -2.00 1.07
CA THR A 39 -7.65 -2.56 1.58
C THR A 39 -7.86 -3.99 1.07
N LEU A 40 -8.76 -4.75 1.71
CA LEU A 40 -9.06 -6.13 1.28
C LEU A 40 -9.63 -6.17 -0.15
N ASP A 41 -10.36 -5.14 -0.53
CA ASP A 41 -11.04 -4.89 -1.80
C ASP A 41 -10.29 -3.92 -2.72
N SER A 42 -8.98 -3.72 -2.53
CA SER A 42 -8.21 -2.77 -3.33
C SER A 42 -8.22 -3.09 -4.82
N GLU A 43 -8.48 -2.09 -5.65
CA GLU A 43 -8.46 -2.18 -7.10
C GLU A 43 -7.23 -1.46 -7.65
N TRP A 44 -6.37 -2.18 -8.38
CA TRP A 44 -5.20 -1.59 -9.03
C TRP A 44 -5.28 -1.72 -10.53
N ARG A 45 -4.64 -0.74 -11.19
CA ARG A 45 -4.12 -0.90 -12.54
C ARG A 45 -2.60 -0.81 -12.50
N ASN A 46 -1.92 -1.95 -12.63
CA ASN A 46 -0.47 -2.00 -12.77
C ASN A 46 -0.13 -2.14 -14.25
N ARG A 47 0.35 -1.05 -14.87
CA ARG A 47 0.59 -0.98 -16.33
C ARG A 47 -0.67 -1.31 -17.14
N ASP A 48 -0.69 -2.46 -17.80
CA ASP A 48 -1.77 -3.03 -18.62
C ASP A 48 -2.55 -4.13 -17.90
N GLN A 49 -2.20 -4.43 -16.65
CA GLN A 49 -2.87 -5.44 -15.82
C GLN A 49 -3.80 -4.79 -14.79
N PHE A 50 -4.90 -5.48 -14.50
CA PHE A 50 -5.86 -5.11 -13.46
C PHE A 50 -5.81 -6.17 -12.35
N VAL A 51 -5.77 -5.70 -11.11
CA VAL A 51 -5.66 -6.54 -9.90
C VAL A 51 -6.80 -6.15 -8.97
N ASN A 52 -7.62 -7.12 -8.57
CA ASN A 52 -8.84 -6.89 -7.81
C ASN A 52 -8.77 -7.64 -6.47
N GLY A 53 -8.50 -6.90 -5.41
CA GLY A 53 -8.40 -7.38 -4.04
C GLY A 53 -6.98 -7.67 -3.59
N ARG A 54 -6.80 -7.68 -2.26
CA ARG A 54 -5.49 -7.88 -1.63
C ARG A 54 -4.88 -9.24 -1.94
N GLU A 55 -5.71 -10.27 -2.09
CA GLU A 55 -5.26 -11.62 -2.44
C GLU A 55 -4.59 -11.67 -3.82
N GLU A 56 -5.04 -10.86 -4.78
CA GLU A 56 -4.40 -10.79 -6.10
C GLU A 56 -3.12 -9.95 -6.09
N ILE A 57 -2.98 -9.00 -5.16
CA ILE A 57 -1.75 -8.20 -4.98
C ILE A 57 -0.55 -9.08 -4.56
N VAL A 58 -0.79 -10.20 -3.86
CA VAL A 58 0.26 -11.10 -3.37
C VAL A 58 0.76 -12.07 -4.46
N LYS A 59 0.02 -12.23 -5.56
CA LYS A 59 0.33 -13.20 -6.64
C LYS A 59 1.38 -12.69 -7.61
#